data_AF-A0A7X7J3M8-F1
#
_entry.id   AF-A0A7X7J3M8-F1
#
_cell.length_a   1.000
_cell.length_b   1.000
_cell.length_c   1.000
_cell.angle_alpha   90.00
_cell.angle_beta   90.00
_cell.angle_gamma   90.00
#
_symmetry.space_group_name_H-M   'P 1'
#
loop_
_entity.id
_entity.type
_entity.pdbx_description
1 polymer ?
#
loop_
_entity_poly.entity_id
_entity_poly.type
_entity_poly.pdbx_seq_one_letter_code
_entity_poly.pdbx_strand_id
1 'polypeptide(L)'
;MAGGSHKLTGGFWGMPMCSAIPADYDGDCDVDQADYQVFEICASGPGYVFAADCDDRDFDSDGDVDQADFSVFQRCYGGEDVLSNPGCAD
;
A
#
# COMPACT_ATOMS: atom_id res chain seq x y z
N MET A 1 -10.45 20.10 -28.88
CA MET A 1 -11.07 20.18 -27.55
C MET A 1 -10.32 19.23 -26.61
N ALA A 2 -9.98 19.70 -25.40
CA ALA A 2 -9.36 19.02 -24.24
C ALA A 2 -8.04 18.24 -24.52
N GLY A 3 -6.84 18.67 -24.13
CA GLY A 3 -6.47 19.53 -23.00
C GLY A 3 -6.36 18.74 -21.70
N GLY A 4 -5.70 17.57 -21.71
CA GLY A 4 -5.29 16.86 -20.49
C GLY A 4 -3.96 17.42 -20.03
N SER A 5 -3.95 18.08 -18.87
CA SER A 5 -2.75 18.67 -18.28
C SER A 5 -1.88 17.54 -17.71
N HIS A 6 -0.96 17.02 -18.51
CA HIS A 6 0.16 16.24 -17.97
C HIS A 6 0.93 17.18 -17.03
N LYS A 7 0.87 16.92 -15.72
CA LYS A 7 1.80 17.55 -14.77
C LYS A 7 3.17 16.92 -14.96
N LEU A 8 3.84 17.29 -16.05
CA LEU A 8 5.28 17.17 -16.17
C LEU A 8 5.90 18.31 -15.36
N THR A 9 6.13 18.11 -14.07
CA THR A 9 7.08 18.96 -13.34
C THR A 9 8.45 18.35 -13.47
N GLY A 10 9.17 18.73 -14.53
CA GLY A 10 10.58 18.41 -14.66
C GLY A 10 11.41 19.08 -13.57
N GLY A 11 12.47 18.38 -13.13
CA GLY A 11 13.65 18.98 -12.47
C GLY A 11 13.96 18.43 -11.08
N PHE A 12 14.88 17.45 -11.00
CA PHE A 12 15.85 17.20 -9.91
C PHE A 12 15.56 17.73 -8.47
N TRP A 13 14.38 17.56 -7.82
CA TRP A 13 14.18 17.98 -6.41
C TRP A 13 13.07 17.21 -5.68
N GLY A 14 13.45 16.50 -4.61
CA GLY A 14 12.65 16.16 -3.42
C GLY A 14 11.45 15.25 -3.63
N MET A 15 11.62 13.94 -3.36
CA MET A 15 10.50 13.07 -2.98
C MET A 15 9.70 13.81 -1.89
N PRO A 16 8.38 14.04 -2.08
CA PRO A 16 7.58 14.58 -0.99
C PRO A 16 7.82 13.65 0.20
N MET A 17 8.16 14.21 1.35
CA MET A 17 8.32 13.43 2.58
C MET A 17 6.92 12.87 2.88
N CYS A 18 6.62 11.67 2.39
CA CYS A 18 5.33 11.10 2.64
C CYS A 18 5.27 10.66 4.09
N SER A 19 4.10 10.83 4.70
CA SER A 19 3.86 10.21 6.00
C SER A 19 3.94 8.69 5.83
N ALA A 20 4.16 7.95 6.91
CA ALA A 20 4.03 6.50 6.83
C ALA A 20 2.61 6.18 6.35
N ILE A 21 2.49 5.67 5.12
CA ILE A 21 1.23 5.24 4.54
C ILE A 21 1.08 3.75 4.86
N PRO A 22 -0.03 3.33 5.47
CA PRO A 22 -0.33 1.91 5.60
C PRO A 22 -0.38 1.24 4.22
N ALA A 23 0.25 0.07 4.10
CA ALA A 23 0.35 -0.71 2.86
C ALA A 23 1.21 -0.13 1.72
N ASP A 24 1.94 0.99 1.94
CA ASP A 24 3.01 1.46 1.03
C ASP A 24 4.31 0.73 1.39
N TYR A 25 4.57 -0.37 0.69
CA TYR A 25 5.63 -1.31 0.97
C TYR A 25 6.89 -1.07 0.13
N ASP A 26 6.77 -0.42 -1.03
CA ASP A 26 7.94 -0.06 -1.84
C ASP A 26 8.46 1.37 -1.58
N GLY A 27 7.69 2.18 -0.83
CA GLY A 27 8.09 3.46 -0.28
C GLY A 27 8.00 4.61 -1.27
N ASP A 28 7.12 4.50 -2.27
CA ASP A 28 6.98 5.48 -3.36
C ASP A 28 5.83 6.47 -3.19
N CYS A 29 5.11 6.38 -2.06
CA CYS A 29 4.06 7.27 -1.58
C CYS A 29 2.66 7.02 -2.16
N ASP A 30 2.46 5.94 -2.92
CA ASP A 30 1.15 5.46 -3.29
C ASP A 30 0.90 4.04 -2.76
N VAL A 31 -0.27 3.49 -3.06
CA VAL A 31 -0.56 2.08 -2.79
C VAL A 31 -1.15 1.50 -4.05
N ASP A 32 -0.40 0.58 -4.65
CA ASP A 32 -0.69 0.09 -5.99
C ASP A 32 -0.36 -1.40 -6.17
N GLN A 33 -0.13 -1.79 -7.43
CA GLN A 33 0.16 -3.17 -7.80
C GLN A 33 1.53 -3.65 -7.31
N ALA A 34 2.52 -2.77 -7.17
CA ALA A 34 3.83 -3.08 -6.62
C ALA A 34 3.70 -3.44 -5.14
N ASP A 35 2.95 -2.66 -4.37
CA ASP A 35 2.67 -2.98 -2.97
C ASP A 35 1.90 -4.28 -2.79
N TYR A 36 0.92 -4.54 -3.66
CA TYR A 36 0.18 -5.79 -3.65
C TYR A 36 1.11 -7.00 -3.85
N GLN A 37 2.13 -6.89 -4.72
CA GLN A 37 3.10 -7.96 -4.90
C GLN A 37 3.94 -8.22 -3.64
N VAL A 38 4.16 -7.20 -2.81
CA VAL A 38 4.80 -7.39 -1.52
C VAL A 38 3.83 -7.96 -0.49
N PHE A 39 2.57 -7.51 -0.48
CA PHE A 39 1.51 -8.06 0.38
C PHE A 39 1.28 -9.56 0.12
N GLU A 40 1.18 -9.98 -1.15
CA GLU A 40 0.82 -11.35 -1.52
C GLU A 40 1.86 -12.39 -1.08
N ILE A 41 3.12 -11.98 -0.88
CA ILE A 41 4.19 -12.86 -0.39
C ILE A 41 3.86 -13.38 1.02
N CYS A 42 3.16 -12.57 1.81
CA CYS A 42 2.79 -12.90 3.18
C CYS A 42 1.41 -13.56 3.29
N ALA A 43 0.61 -13.56 2.23
CA ALA A 43 -0.73 -14.13 2.24
C ALA A 43 -0.70 -15.62 2.61
N SER A 44 -1.35 -15.97 3.72
CA SER A 44 -1.42 -17.34 4.24
C SER A 44 -2.84 -17.91 4.11
N GLY A 45 -3.83 -17.20 4.63
CA GLY A 45 -5.24 -17.58 4.72
C GLY A 45 -5.75 -17.74 6.16
N PRO A 46 -7.08 -17.79 6.34
CA PRO A 46 -7.71 -17.73 7.65
C PRO A 46 -7.30 -18.89 8.56
N GLY A 47 -6.80 -18.56 9.74
CA GLY A 47 -6.29 -19.46 10.77
C GLY A 47 -4.91 -20.05 10.46
N TYR A 48 -4.22 -19.60 9.40
CA TYR A 48 -2.88 -20.06 9.06
C TYR A 48 -1.86 -18.98 9.40
N VAL A 49 -1.10 -19.22 10.48
CA VAL A 49 -0.08 -18.29 10.95
C VAL A 49 0.83 -17.85 9.81
N PHE A 50 1.00 -16.53 9.68
CA PHE A 50 1.85 -15.94 8.65
C PHE A 50 3.32 -16.36 8.80
N ALA A 51 4.11 -16.19 7.74
CA ALA A 51 5.55 -16.47 7.77
C ALA A 51 6.34 -15.43 8.60
N ALA A 52 7.57 -15.74 9.01
CA ALA A 52 8.41 -14.75 9.68
C ALA A 52 8.56 -13.47 8.83
N ASP A 53 8.61 -12.31 9.49
CA ASP A 53 8.71 -10.97 8.88
C ASP A 53 7.48 -10.54 8.06
N CYS A 54 6.30 -11.08 8.39
CA CYS A 54 5.00 -10.71 7.79
C CYS A 54 4.03 -10.01 8.77
N ASP A 55 4.50 -9.64 9.96
CA ASP A 55 3.66 -9.03 11.00
C ASP A 55 3.14 -7.64 10.62
N ASP A 56 3.74 -6.98 9.63
CA ASP A 56 3.29 -5.71 9.07
C ASP A 56 2.22 -5.84 7.96
N ARG A 57 1.81 -7.07 7.63
CA ARG A 57 0.66 -7.37 6.75
C ARG A 57 -0.57 -7.84 7.53
N ASP A 58 -0.42 -8.18 8.80
CA ASP A 58 -1.49 -8.55 9.73
C ASP A 58 -2.10 -7.27 10.33
N PHE A 59 -3.02 -6.67 9.58
CA PHE A 59 -3.66 -5.41 9.91
C PHE A 59 -4.71 -5.54 11.02
N ASP A 60 -5.33 -6.71 11.19
CA ASP A 60 -6.31 -6.93 12.27
C ASP A 60 -5.73 -7.61 13.53
N SER A 61 -4.45 -7.96 13.48
CA SER A 61 -3.63 -8.52 14.56
C SER A 61 -4.12 -9.87 15.07
N ASP A 62 -4.65 -10.72 14.20
CA ASP A 62 -5.14 -12.05 14.55
C ASP A 62 -4.10 -13.19 14.38
N GLY A 63 -2.94 -12.85 13.81
CA GLY A 63 -1.80 -13.75 13.64
C GLY A 63 -1.77 -14.47 12.29
N ASP A 64 -2.64 -14.14 11.35
CA ASP A 64 -2.53 -14.53 9.95
C ASP A 64 -2.57 -13.33 8.99
N VAL A 65 -2.38 -13.59 7.70
CA VAL A 65 -2.53 -12.58 6.66
C VAL A 65 -3.53 -13.10 5.65
N ASP A 66 -4.74 -12.59 5.70
CA ASP A 66 -5.87 -13.12 4.97
C ASP A 66 -6.76 -12.04 4.31
N GLN A 67 -8.03 -12.37 4.07
CA GLN A 67 -8.97 -11.45 3.42
C GLN A 67 -9.38 -10.26 4.31
N ALA A 68 -9.33 -10.40 5.63
CA ALA A 68 -9.59 -9.31 6.57
C ALA A 68 -8.49 -8.24 6.43
N ASP A 69 -7.24 -8.66 6.38
CA ASP A 69 -6.09 -7.77 6.14
C ASP A 69 -6.12 -7.16 4.74
N PHE A 70 -6.43 -7.97 3.74
CA PHE A 70 -6.57 -7.48 2.37
C PHE A 70 -7.67 -6.41 2.28
N SER A 71 -8.72 -6.50 3.09
CA SER A 71 -9.76 -5.47 3.12
C SER A 71 -9.25 -4.11 3.63
N VAL A 72 -8.19 -4.09 4.42
CA VAL A 72 -7.50 -2.88 4.88
C VAL A 72 -6.58 -2.36 3.77
N PHE A 73 -5.76 -3.24 3.17
CA PHE A 73 -4.96 -2.92 1.98
C PHE A 73 -5.80 -2.26 0.88
N GLN A 74 -6.97 -2.82 0.57
CA GLN A 74 -7.89 -2.31 -0.46
C GLN A 74 -8.44 -0.91 -0.18
N ARG A 75 -8.48 -0.45 1.08
CA ARG A 75 -8.89 0.93 1.41
C ARG A 75 -7.79 1.93 1.09
N CYS A 76 -6.54 1.50 1.14
CA CYS A 76 -5.37 2.30 0.80
C CYS A 76 -5.11 2.33 -0.71
N TYR A 77 -5.48 1.27 -1.44
CA TYR A 77 -5.24 1.15 -2.87
C TYR A 77 -5.83 2.31 -3.70
N GLY A 78 -4.94 3.16 -4.23
CA GLY A 78 -5.27 4.28 -5.10
C GLY A 78 -4.82 4.08 -6.55
N GLY A 79 -3.80 3.23 -6.75
CA GLY A 79 -3.11 3.02 -8.03
C GLY A 79 -1.88 3.91 -8.21
N GLU A 80 -1.04 3.55 -9.17
CA GLU A 80 0.23 4.20 -9.51
C GLU A 80 0.07 5.72 -9.69
N ASP A 81 1.00 6.49 -9.15
CA ASP A 81 1.06 7.95 -9.11
C ASP A 81 -0.13 8.61 -8.35
N VAL A 82 -0.87 7.87 -7.53
CA VAL A 82 -1.99 8.39 -6.71
C VAL A 82 -1.62 8.39 -5.23
N LEU A 83 -1.17 9.54 -4.73
CA LEU A 83 -0.85 9.74 -3.31
C LEU A 83 -1.92 9.15 -2.39
N SER A 84 -1.51 8.18 -1.59
CA SER A 84 -2.40 7.47 -0.67
C SER A 84 -2.71 8.30 0.57
N ASN A 85 -3.89 8.04 1.16
CA ASN A 85 -4.31 8.70 2.40
C ASN A 85 -3.61 8.04 3.61
N PRO A 86 -2.85 8.77 4.45
CA PRO A 86 -2.20 8.19 5.62
C PRO A 86 -3.16 7.55 6.64
N GLY A 87 -4.44 7.95 6.65
CA GLY A 87 -5.49 7.36 7.49
C GLY A 87 -6.37 6.34 6.75
N CYS A 88 -5.86 5.69 5.68
CA CYS A 88 -6.65 4.72 4.91
C CYS A 88 -6.96 3.42 5.66
N ALA A 89 -6.17 3.09 6.68
CA ALA A 89 -6.33 1.88 7.49
C ALA A 89 -7.14 2.08 8.79
N ASP A 90 -7.65 3.30 9.04
CA ASP A 90 -8.47 3.63 10.22
C ASP A 90 -9.91 3.08 10.15
#